data_AF-A0A431KE45-F1
#
_entry.id   AF-A0A431KE45-F1
#
_cell.length_a   1.000
_cell.length_b   1.000
_cell.length_c   1.000
_cell.angle_alpha   90.00
_cell.angle_beta   90.00
_cell.angle_gamma   90.00
#
_symmetry.space_group_name_H-M   'P 1'
#
loop_
_entity.id
_entity.type
_entity.pdbx_description
1 polymer ?
#
loop_
_entity_poly.entity_id
_entity_poly.type
_entity_poly.pdbx_seq_one_letter_code
_entity_poly.pdbx_strand_id
1 'polypeptide(L)' 'PHWWAAALAVALAIMGMMALRCVHPPAGSNPVIVFLTAPSWSFLLTPTLAGALLLVAVALVYNNLRGAKHYPQYW' A
#
# COMPACT_ATOMS: atom_id res chain seq x y z
N PRO A 1 -19.03 -12.96 6.63
CA PRO A 1 -18.56 -12.19 5.45
C PRO A 1 -19.58 -12.26 4.29
N HIS A 2 -20.13 -11.12 3.89
CA HIS A 2 -21.01 -11.05 2.71
C HIS A 2 -20.19 -10.79 1.45
N TRP A 3 -20.50 -11.51 0.36
CA TRP A 3 -19.76 -11.42 -0.91
C TRP A 3 -19.79 -10.02 -1.52
N TRP A 4 -20.93 -9.32 -1.39
CA TRP A 4 -21.09 -7.96 -1.90
C TRP A 4 -20.22 -6.95 -1.13
N ALA A 5 -20.03 -7.14 0.17
CA ALA A 5 -19.24 -6.25 1.01
C ALA A 5 -17.74 -6.39 0.69
N ALA A 6 -17.28 -7.62 0.42
CA ALA A 6 -15.92 -7.86 -0.05
C ALA A 6 -15.67 -7.20 -1.42
N ALA A 7 -16.63 -7.29 -2.35
CA ALA A 7 -16.54 -6.62 -3.65
C ALA A 7 -16.44 -5.09 -3.49
N LEU A 8 -17.25 -4.50 -2.60
CA LEU A 8 -17.17 -3.07 -2.28
C LEU A 8 -15.83 -2.68 -1.65
N ALA A 9 -15.30 -3.48 -0.73
CA ALA A 9 -14.01 -3.20 -0.10
C ALA A 9 -12.87 -3.12 -1.15
N VAL A 10 -12.86 -4.05 -2.11
CA VAL A 10 -11.88 -4.04 -3.21
C VAL A 10 -12.09 -2.86 -4.14
N ALA A 11 -13.33 -2.61 -4.56
CA ALA A 11 -13.65 -1.51 -5.47
C ALA A 11 -13.25 -0.15 -4.89
N LEU A 12 -13.58 0.10 -3.62
CA LEU A 12 -13.22 1.34 -2.92
C LEU A 12 -11.71 1.50 -2.77
N ALA A 13 -10.99 0.42 -2.47
CA ALA A 13 -9.53 0.47 -2.40
C ALA A 13 -8.88 0.79 -3.76
N ILE A 14 -9.39 0.20 -4.85
CA ILE A 14 -8.90 0.48 -6.20
C ILE A 14 -9.21 1.93 -6.60
N MET A 15 -10.44 2.40 -6.34
CA MET A 15 -10.81 3.81 -6.58
C MET A 15 -9.91 4.77 -5.80
N GLY A 16 -9.60 4.45 -4.53
CA GLY A 16 -8.66 5.23 -3.72
C GLY A 16 -7.26 5.27 -4.33
N MET A 17 -6.73 4.13 -4.78
CA MET A 17 -5.43 4.08 -5.48
C MET A 17 -5.44 4.87 -6.79
N MET A 18 -6.53 4.83 -7.57
CA MET A 18 -6.68 5.62 -8.79
C MET A 18 -6.68 7.12 -8.48
N ALA A 19 -7.44 7.54 -7.47
CA ALA A 19 -7.50 8.93 -7.03
C ALA A 19 -6.13 9.45 -6.55
N LEU A 20 -5.38 8.62 -5.83
CA LEU A 20 -4.04 8.93 -5.34
C LEU A 20 -2.94 8.71 -6.38
N ARG A 21 -3.28 8.26 -7.61
CA ARG A 21 -2.34 7.94 -8.70
C ARG A 21 -1.28 6.91 -8.28
N CYS A 22 -1.64 5.96 -7.41
CA CYS A 22 -0.76 4.94 -6.84
C CYS A 22 -1.27 3.51 -7.07
N VAL A 23 -1.90 3.26 -8.23
CA VAL A 23 -2.41 1.93 -8.59
C VAL A 23 -1.30 0.90 -8.56
N HIS A 24 -1.38 -0.03 -7.61
CA HIS A 24 -0.47 -1.15 -7.46
C HIS A 24 -1.27 -2.45 -7.63
N PRO A 25 -1.26 -3.07 -8.83
CA PRO A 25 -2.09 -4.25 -9.11
C PRO A 25 -1.96 -5.39 -8.06
N PRO A 26 -0.76 -5.70 -7.53
CA PRO A 26 -0.62 -6.70 -6.45
C PRO A 26 -1.34 -6.32 -5.14
N ALA A 27 -1.47 -5.03 -4.83
CA ALA A 27 -2.10 -4.54 -3.61
C ALA A 27 -3.62 -4.72 -3.61
N GLY A 28 -4.24 -5.03 -4.76
CA GLY A 28 -5.67 -5.31 -4.87
C GLY A 28 -6.14 -6.52 -4.06
N SER A 29 -5.22 -7.41 -3.66
CA SER A 29 -5.51 -8.55 -2.77
C SER A 29 -5.66 -8.14 -1.30
N ASN A 30 -5.03 -7.05 -0.86
CA ASN A 30 -5.01 -6.62 0.55
C ASN A 30 -6.40 -6.32 1.14
N PRO A 31 -7.31 -5.58 0.45
CA PRO A 31 -8.66 -5.30 0.97
C PRO A 31 -9.45 -6.58 1.24
N VAL A 32 -9.28 -7.63 0.41
CA VAL A 32 -9.92 -8.92 0.63
C VAL A 32 -9.39 -9.57 1.91
N ILE A 33 -8.07 -9.62 2.08
CA ILE A 33 -7.43 -10.21 3.25
C ILE A 33 -7.86 -9.48 4.52
N VAL A 34 -7.82 -8.14 4.53
CA VAL A 34 -8.23 -7.32 5.67
C VAL A 34 -9.72 -7.50 5.97
N PHE A 35 -10.58 -7.58 4.95
CA PHE A 35 -12.01 -7.82 5.14
C PHE A 35 -12.29 -9.21 5.76
N LEU A 36 -11.55 -10.24 5.34
CA LEU A 36 -11.71 -11.59 5.86
C LEU A 36 -11.12 -11.76 7.26
N THR A 37 -9.99 -11.11 7.55
CA THR A 37 -9.28 -11.21 8.83
C THR A 37 -9.83 -10.26 9.89
N ALA A 38 -10.53 -9.20 9.48
CA ALA A 38 -11.12 -8.16 10.33
C ALA A 38 -10.17 -7.70 11.47
N PRO A 39 -8.93 -7.28 11.15
CA PRO A 39 -7.97 -6.89 12.15
C PRO A 39 -8.38 -5.58 12.83
N SER A 40 -7.86 -5.35 14.03
CA SER A 40 -8.02 -4.08 14.74
C SER A 40 -7.40 -2.91 13.97
N TRP A 41 -7.88 -1.69 14.23
CA TRP A 41 -7.36 -0.45 13.65
C TRP A 41 -5.85 -0.25 13.78
N SER A 42 -5.22 -0.83 14.81
CA SER A 42 -3.76 -0.85 14.97
C SER A 42 -3.02 -1.44 13.78
N PHE A 43 -3.63 -2.35 13.00
CA PHE A 43 -3.03 -2.93 11.80
C PHE A 43 -2.62 -1.89 10.76
N LEU A 44 -3.39 -0.79 10.65
CA LEU A 44 -3.07 0.32 9.76
C LEU A 44 -1.78 1.02 10.15
N LEU A 45 -1.55 1.21 11.45
CA LEU A 45 -0.34 1.83 11.97
C LEU A 45 0.83 0.85 11.87
N THR A 46 0.61 -0.37 12.36
CA THR A 46 1.60 -1.45 12.41
C THR A 46 0.93 -2.78 12.06
N PRO A 47 1.33 -3.46 10.97
CA PRO A 47 2.57 -3.23 10.22
C PRO A 47 2.43 -2.30 9.02
N THR A 48 1.23 -1.88 8.61
CA THR A 48 1.03 -1.32 7.25
C THR A 48 1.76 0.00 7.02
N LEU A 49 1.48 1.04 7.80
CA LEU A 49 2.10 2.36 7.63
C LEU A 49 3.59 2.32 7.98
N ALA A 50 3.93 1.74 9.14
CA ALA A 50 5.31 1.63 9.58
C ALA A 50 6.20 0.87 8.57
N GLY A 51 5.69 -0.24 8.02
CA GLY A 51 6.38 -1.02 7.00
C GLY A 51 6.55 -0.25 5.69
N ALA A 52 5.52 0.46 5.23
CA ALA A 52 5.61 1.29 4.03
C ALA A 52 6.66 2.41 4.18
N LEU A 53 6.66 3.12 5.31
CA LEU A 53 7.65 4.15 5.61
C LEU A 53 9.07 3.58 5.69
N LEU A 54 9.23 2.41 6.31
CA LEU A 54 10.52 1.73 6.39
C LEU A 54 11.07 1.37 5.00
N LEU A 55 10.23 0.82 4.11
CA LEU A 55 10.62 0.50 2.75
C LEU A 55 11.05 1.75 1.96
N VAL A 56 10.29 2.85 2.09
CA VAL A 56 10.64 4.13 1.46
C VAL A 56 11.95 4.67 2.01
N ALA A 57 12.16 4.63 3.33
CA ALA A 57 13.40 5.08 3.95
C ALA A 57 14.61 4.27 3.47
N VAL A 58 14.49 2.94 3.43
CA VAL A 58 15.56 2.06 2.91
C VAL A 58 15.83 2.35 1.43
N ALA A 59 14.79 2.51 0.62
CA ALA A 59 14.94 2.86 -0.80
C ALA A 59 15.63 4.21 -1.00
N LEU A 60 15.26 5.24 -0.22
CA LEU A 60 15.91 6.55 -0.26
C LEU A 60 17.38 6.46 0.10
N VAL A 61 17.72 5.81 1.22
CA VAL A 61 19.12 5.69 1.67
C VAL A 61 19.94 4.88 0.67
N TYR A 62 19.47 3.71 0.29
CA TYR A 62 20.22 2.80 -0.58
C TYR A 62 20.44 3.39 -1.98
N ASN A 63 19.40 3.97 -2.59
CA ASN A 63 19.49 4.49 -3.95
C ASN A 63 20.31 5.79 -4.03
N ASN A 64 20.25 6.65 -3.00
CA ASN A 64 21.01 7.90 -2.99
C ASN A 64 22.48 7.74 -2.57
N LEU A 65 22.86 6.64 -1.91
CA LEU A 65 24.26 6.38 -1.56
C LEU A 65 25.10 5.77 -2.70
N ARG A 66 24.48 5.15 -3.71
CA ARG A 66 25.18 4.30 -4.69
C ARG A 66 25.21 4.81 -6.13
N GLY A 67 24.53 5.90 -6.49
CA GLY A 67 24.37 6.27 -7.90
C GLY A 67 24.37 7.78 -8.19
N ALA A 68 24.78 8.14 -9.40
CA ALA A 68 24.79 9.52 -9.92
C ALA A 68 23.37 10.13 -10.12
N LYS A 69 22.30 9.34 -9.92
CA LYS A 69 20.91 9.78 -10.04
C LYS A 69 20.24 9.72 -8.67
N HIS A 70 19.70 10.85 -8.23
CA HIS A 70 19.01 10.96 -6.94
C HIS A 70 17.60 10.38 -7.03
N TYR A 71 17.26 9.48 -6.11
CA TYR A 71 15.90 8.96 -5.93
C TYR A 71 15.14 9.89 -4.95
N PRO A 72 13.85 10.19 -5.18
CA PRO A 72 12.95 9.62 -6.19
C PRO A 72 13.08 10.32 -7.56
N GLN A 73 13.20 9.53 -8.61
CA GLN A 73 12.98 10.01 -9.97
C GLN A 73 11.53 9.73 -10.35
N TYR A 74 10.77 10.79 -10.58
CA TYR A 74 9.48 10.67 -11.25
C TYR A 74 9.74 10.52 -12.76
N TRP A 75 8.97 9.66 -13.42
CA TRP A 75 8.97 9.52 -14.88
C TRP A 75 8.26 10.70 -15.54
#